data_AF-A0A945B1K8-F1
#
_entry.id   AF-A0A945B1K8-F1
#
_cell.length_a   1.000
_cell.length_b   1.000
_cell.length_c   1.000
_cell.angle_alpha   90.00
_cell.angle_beta   90.00
_cell.angle_gamma   90.00
#
_symmetry.space_group_name_H-M   'P 1'
#
loop_
_entity.id
_entity.type
_entity.pdbx_description
1 polymer ?
#
loop_
_entity_poly.entity_id
_entity_poly.type
_entity_poly.pdbx_seq_one_letter_code
_entity_poly.pdbx_strand_id
1 'polypeptide(L)'
;MITLMSLNRVYQRLHELQLQQVVINADETPLKVIHEDKRKCYMWVYCTGTDSPPDHAEGHLNKPPNIVLYDYQNSRRGQCVKDYLQGFSGYLQVDGYAGYQASSE
;
A
#
# COMPACT_ATOMS: atom_id res chain seq x y z
N MET A 1 -18.46 8.77 16.08
CA MET A 1 -17.10 8.57 16.64
C MET A 1 -16.73 7.08 16.79
N ILE A 2 -17.58 6.22 17.34
CA ILE A 2 -17.26 4.78 17.56
C ILE A 2 -16.97 4.02 16.24
N THR A 3 -17.70 4.31 15.16
CA THR A 3 -17.54 3.63 13.86
C THR A 3 -16.22 3.94 13.16
N LEU A 4 -15.74 5.20 13.25
CA LEU A 4 -14.44 5.62 12.68
C LEU A 4 -13.26 4.97 13.42
N MET A 5 -13.37 4.78 14.74
CA MET A 5 -12.34 4.11 15.53
C MET A 5 -12.21 2.62 15.22
N SER A 6 -13.32 1.94 14.89
CA SER A 6 -13.31 0.51 14.56
C SER A 6 -12.55 0.24 13.26
N LEU A 7 -12.84 1.03 12.22
CA LEU A 7 -12.20 0.85 10.91
C LEU A 7 -10.70 1.18 10.96
N ASN A 8 -10.29 2.17 11.77
CA ASN A 8 -8.89 2.51 11.94
C ASN A 8 -8.06 1.33 12.49
N ARG A 9 -8.61 0.55 13.44
CA ARG A 9 -7.89 -0.61 13.99
C ARG A 9 -7.67 -1.70 12.93
N VAL A 10 -8.69 -1.93 12.09
CA VAL A 10 -8.57 -2.89 10.99
C VAL A 10 -7.53 -2.40 9.98
N TYR A 11 -7.59 -1.13 9.59
CA TYR A 11 -6.61 -0.52 8.69
C TYR A 11 -5.19 -0.65 9.23
N GLN A 12 -4.95 -0.24 10.48
CA GLN A 12 -3.64 -0.32 11.14
C GLN A 12 -3.12 -1.75 11.16
N ARG A 13 -3.98 -2.72 11.53
CA ARG A 13 -3.57 -4.12 11.56
C ARG A 13 -3.22 -4.68 10.18
N LEU A 14 -3.98 -4.31 9.16
CA LEU A 14 -3.71 -4.72 7.78
C LEU A 14 -2.43 -4.06 7.26
N HIS A 15 -2.19 -2.78 7.58
CA HIS A 15 -0.97 -2.07 7.21
C HIS A 15 0.27 -2.69 7.86
N GLU A 16 0.23 -2.98 9.16
CA GLU A 16 1.30 -3.72 9.86
C GLU A 16 1.61 -5.06 9.19
N LEU A 17 0.58 -5.84 8.86
CA LEU A 17 0.74 -7.13 8.20
C LEU A 17 1.28 -6.97 6.77
N GLN A 18 0.87 -5.91 6.06
CA GLN A 18 1.33 -5.60 4.72
C GLN A 18 2.83 -5.26 4.71
N LEU A 19 3.31 -4.46 5.66
CA LEU A 19 4.73 -4.10 5.80
C LEU A 19 5.63 -5.28 6.19
N GLN A 20 5.06 -6.39 6.68
CA GLN A 20 5.80 -7.62 6.99
C GLN A 20 5.97 -8.55 5.77
N GLN A 21 5.34 -8.23 4.64
CA GLN A 21 5.43 -9.07 3.44
C GLN A 21 6.78 -8.91 2.75
N VAL A 22 7.19 -9.91 1.97
CA VAL A 22 8.47 -9.87 1.23
C VAL A 22 8.39 -8.93 0.02
N VAL A 23 7.21 -8.83 -0.58
CA VAL A 23 6.96 -8.01 -1.77
C VAL A 23 5.71 -7.16 -1.54
N ILE A 24 5.80 -5.87 -1.86
CA ILE A 24 4.66 -4.96 -1.99
C ILE A 24 4.65 -4.44 -3.42
N ASN A 25 3.47 -4.42 -4.04
CA ASN A 25 3.23 -3.78 -5.31
C ASN A 25 2.60 -2.41 -5.05
N ALA A 26 3.14 -1.35 -5.67
CA ALA A 26 2.62 0.00 -5.52
C ALA A 26 2.35 0.65 -6.87
N ASP A 27 1.24 1.38 -6.94
CA ASP A 27 0.85 2.22 -8.07
C ASP A 27 0.08 3.45 -7.57
N GLU A 28 0.01 4.51 -8.38
CA GLU A 28 -0.72 5.72 -8.05
C GLU A 28 -1.51 6.27 -9.23
N THR A 29 -2.79 6.53 -9.00
CA THR A 29 -3.70 7.04 -10.03
C THR A 29 -4.08 8.50 -9.73
N PRO A 30 -3.89 9.44 -10.68
CA PRO A 30 -4.31 10.82 -10.50
C PRO A 30 -5.83 10.95 -10.54
N LEU A 31 -6.40 11.74 -9.63
CA LEU A 31 -7.83 12.03 -9.55
C LEU A 31 -8.10 13.51 -9.24
N LYS A 32 -9.33 13.97 -9.50
CA LYS A 32 -9.81 15.31 -9.14
C LYS A 32 -10.86 15.20 -8.04
N VAL A 33 -10.62 15.86 -6.91
CA VAL A 33 -11.55 15.94 -5.80
C VAL A 33 -12.43 17.17 -5.95
N ILE A 34 -13.75 17.03 -5.79
CA ILE A 34 -14.76 18.07 -6.08
C ILE A 34 -14.54 19.35 -5.26
N HIS A 35 -13.94 19.24 -4.07
CA HIS A 35 -13.77 20.34 -3.11
C HIS A 35 -12.31 20.64 -2.74
N GLU A 36 -11.35 20.20 -3.57
CA GLU A 36 -9.94 20.46 -3.30
C GLU A 36 -9.37 21.45 -4.31
N ASP A 37 -8.65 22.47 -3.83
CA ASP A 37 -8.10 23.54 -4.68
C ASP A 37 -7.04 23.02 -5.66
N LYS A 38 -6.49 21.83 -5.40
CA LYS A 38 -5.48 21.20 -6.26
C LYS A 38 -6.11 20.58 -7.49
N ARG A 39 -5.53 20.90 -8.66
CA ARG A 39 -5.93 20.32 -9.95
C ARG A 39 -5.72 18.81 -10.06
N LYS A 40 -4.80 18.23 -9.29
CA LYS A 40 -4.50 16.79 -9.25
C LYS A 40 -4.21 16.35 -7.82
N CYS A 41 -4.92 15.32 -7.39
CA CYS A 41 -4.65 14.53 -6.20
C CYS A 41 -4.39 13.09 -6.63
N TYR A 42 -3.98 12.22 -5.71
CA TYR A 42 -3.54 10.87 -6.02
C TYR A 42 -4.18 9.89 -5.06
N MET A 43 -4.65 8.77 -5.60
CA MET A 43 -4.93 7.58 -4.81
C MET A 43 -3.78 6.61 -5.05
N TRP A 44 -3.04 6.33 -4.00
CA TRP A 44 -2.01 5.30 -3.99
C TRP A 44 -2.67 3.97 -3.65
N VAL A 45 -2.23 2.89 -4.29
CA VAL A 45 -2.66 1.53 -3.99
C VAL A 45 -1.44 0.68 -3.66
N TYR A 46 -1.53 -0.06 -2.57
CA TYR A 46 -0.51 -1.01 -2.12
C TYR A 46 -1.12 -2.39 -2.02
N CYS A 47 -0.52 -3.36 -2.69
CA CYS A 47 -1.00 -4.73 -2.77
C CYS A 47 0.06 -5.71 -2.28
N THR A 48 -0.36 -6.74 -1.56
CA THR A 48 0.45 -7.91 -1.21
C THR A 48 -0.31 -9.19 -1.48
N GLY A 49 0.41 -10.31 -1.47
CA GLY A 49 -0.15 -11.64 -1.64
C GLY A 49 0.24 -12.26 -2.97
N THR A 50 -0.38 -13.39 -3.29
CA THR A 50 -0.12 -14.11 -4.54
C THR A 50 -1.39 -14.79 -5.03
N ASP A 51 -1.56 -14.88 -6.34
CA ASP A 51 -2.63 -15.67 -6.96
C ASP A 51 -2.21 -17.13 -7.22
N SER A 52 -1.00 -17.52 -6.79
CA SER A 52 -0.55 -18.91 -6.89
C SER A 52 -1.53 -19.87 -6.20
N PRO A 53 -1.90 -21.00 -6.84
CA PRO A 53 -2.62 -22.08 -6.17
C PRO A 53 -1.89 -22.49 -4.90
N PRO A 54 -2.60 -22.87 -3.83
CA PRO A 54 -1.94 -23.40 -2.64
C PRO A 54 -1.11 -24.62 -3.03
N ASP A 55 0.17 -24.60 -2.69
CA ASP A 55 1.04 -25.73 -2.94
C ASP A 55 0.49 -26.93 -2.16
N HIS A 56 0.30 -28.07 -2.81
CA HIS A 56 -0.42 -29.21 -2.21
C HIS A 56 0.26 -29.77 -0.94
N ALA A 57 1.50 -29.37 -0.66
CA ALA A 57 2.32 -29.82 0.45
C ALA A 57 2.24 -28.92 1.70
N GLU A 58 1.91 -27.64 1.55
CA GLU A 58 1.86 -26.69 2.64
C GLU A 58 0.49 -26.02 2.60
N GLY A 59 -0.38 -26.35 3.56
CA GLY A 59 -1.70 -25.75 3.65
C GLY A 59 -1.65 -24.21 3.60
N HIS A 60 -2.82 -23.60 3.45
CA HIS A 60 -3.08 -22.15 3.38
C HIS A 60 -2.45 -21.29 4.51
N LEU A 61 -1.76 -21.89 5.47
CA LEU A 61 -1.07 -21.24 6.59
C LEU A 61 0.23 -20.51 6.19
N ASN A 62 0.89 -20.89 5.08
CA ASN A 62 2.15 -20.26 4.65
C ASN A 62 2.00 -19.28 3.48
N LYS A 63 0.76 -19.01 3.02
CA LYS A 63 0.53 -18.08 1.91
C LYS A 63 0.50 -16.63 2.40
N PRO A 64 1.23 -15.70 1.77
CA PRO A 64 1.16 -14.28 2.13
C PRO A 64 -0.29 -13.77 1.97
N PRO A 65 -0.81 -13.01 2.94
CA PRO A 65 -2.17 -12.51 2.88
C PRO A 65 -2.38 -11.54 1.70
N ASN A 66 -3.50 -11.72 1.02
CA ASN A 66 -3.96 -10.79 -0.01
C ASN A 66 -4.51 -9.54 0.67
N ILE A 67 -3.74 -8.44 0.65
CA ILE A 67 -4.10 -7.17 1.29
C ILE A 67 -3.99 -6.07 0.23
N VAL A 68 -5.06 -5.30 0.07
CA VAL A 68 -5.11 -4.11 -0.79
C VAL A 68 -5.51 -2.92 0.07
N LEU A 69 -4.63 -1.94 0.19
CA LEU A 69 -4.87 -0.71 0.92
C LEU A 69 -4.73 0.49 -0.01
N TYR A 70 -5.65 1.44 0.15
CA TYR A 70 -5.66 2.69 -0.58
C TYR A 70 -5.23 3.83 0.34
N ASP A 71 -4.37 4.70 -0.16
CA ASP A 71 -3.87 5.88 0.56
C ASP A 71 -4.11 7.15 -0.28
N TYR A 72 -5.00 8.01 0.21
CA TYR A 72 -5.30 9.27 -0.44
C TYR A 72 -4.22 10.30 -0.11
N GLN A 73 -3.59 10.84 -1.15
CA GLN A 73 -2.55 11.84 -1.00
C GLN A 73 -2.81 13.01 -1.94
N ASN A 74 -2.70 14.22 -1.42
CA ASN A 74 -2.85 15.43 -2.22
C ASN A 74 -1.57 15.77 -3.04
N SER A 75 -0.64 14.82 -3.15
CA SER A 75 0.66 14.95 -3.83
C SER A 75 1.11 13.61 -4.42
N ARG A 76 1.97 13.70 -5.45
CA ARG A 76 2.68 12.55 -6.04
C ARG A 76 4.14 12.45 -5.57
N ARG A 77 4.50 13.18 -4.51
CA ARG A 77 5.89 13.27 -4.06
C ARG A 77 6.34 11.92 -3.51
N GLY A 78 7.63 11.63 -3.67
CA GLY A 78 8.25 10.45 -3.07
C GLY A 78 8.10 10.38 -1.54
N GLN A 79 7.86 11.52 -0.88
CA GLN A 79 7.56 11.54 0.55
C GLN A 79 6.28 10.76 0.89
N CYS A 80 5.24 10.80 0.04
CA CYS A 80 3.99 10.08 0.28
C CYS A 80 4.24 8.57 0.40
N VAL A 81 5.02 8.01 -0.52
CA VAL A 81 5.37 6.58 -0.48
C VAL A 81 6.39 6.27 0.61
N LYS A 82 7.33 7.17 0.90
CA LYS A 82 8.30 7.02 2.00
C LYS A 82 7.62 6.94 3.36
N ASP A 83 6.63 7.80 3.59
CA ASP A 83 5.85 7.82 4.84
C ASP A 83 5.01 6.55 4.98
N TYR A 84 4.37 6.10 3.89
CA TYR A 84 3.55 4.89 3.89
C TYR A 84 4.37 3.61 4.14
N LEU A 85 5.55 3.50 3.50
CA LEU A 85 6.43 2.33 3.58
C LEU A 85 7.44 2.41 4.72
N GLN A 86 7.24 3.30 5.69
CA GLN A 86 8.15 3.42 6.82
C GLN A 86 8.32 2.07 7.55
N GLY A 87 9.56 1.56 7.61
CA GLY A 87 9.87 0.28 8.25
C GLY A 87 9.73 -0.94 7.35
N PHE A 88 9.32 -0.78 6.09
CA PHE A 88 9.38 -1.84 5.08
C PHE A 88 10.83 -2.07 4.62
N SER A 89 11.25 -3.33 4.53
CA SER A 89 12.59 -3.72 4.07
C SER A 89 12.56 -4.80 2.98
N GLY A 90 11.39 -5.05 2.40
CA GLY A 90 11.21 -6.02 1.31
C GLY A 90 11.43 -5.40 -0.07
N TYR A 91 10.94 -6.10 -1.09
CA TYR A 91 10.98 -5.63 -2.47
C TYR A 91 9.73 -4.83 -2.80
N LEU A 92 9.93 -3.65 -3.39
CA LEU A 92 8.85 -2.81 -3.88
C LEU A 92 8.76 -2.93 -5.41
N GLN A 93 7.64 -3.43 -5.93
CA GLN A 93 7.37 -3.50 -7.37
C GLN A 93 6.55 -2.29 -7.81
N VAL A 94 7.08 -1.52 -8.76
CA VAL A 94 6.52 -0.24 -9.24
C VAL A 94 6.67 -0.12 -10.76
N ASP A 95 6.00 0.87 -11.37
CA ASP A 95 6.01 1.16 -12.81
C ASP A 95 7.27 1.88 -13.33
N GLY A 96 8.19 2.26 -12.43
CA GLY A 96 9.42 2.99 -12.75
C GLY A 96 9.34 4.51 -12.56
N TYR A 97 8.26 5.05 -11.98
CA TYR A 97 8.19 6.45 -11.61
C TYR A 97 9.30 6.84 -10.59
N ALA A 98 10.05 7.90 -10.89
CA ALA A 98 11.17 8.35 -10.06
C ALA A 98 10.80 8.69 -8.60
N GLY A 99 9.53 8.97 -8.30
CA GLY A 99 9.07 9.20 -6.94
C GLY A 99 9.32 8.03 -6.00
N TYR A 100 9.36 6.80 -6.52
CA TYR A 100 9.64 5.58 -5.74
C TYR A 100 11.10 5.44 -5.30
N GLN A 101 12.04 6.18 -5.89
CA GLN A 101 13.43 6.17 -5.43
C GLN A 101 13.59 6.76 -4.03
N ALA A 102 12.62 7.56 -3.57
CA ALA A 102 12.63 8.11 -2.21
C ALA A 102 12.43 7.05 -1.11
N SER A 103 11.90 5.88 -1.44
CA SER A 103 11.68 4.78 -0.49
C SER A 103 12.81 3.74 -0.48
N SER A 104 13.86 3.91 -1.29
CA SER A 104 15.00 2.98 -1.40
C SER A 104 16.24 3.38 -0.58
N GLU A 105 16.07 4.16 0.49
CA GLU A 105 17.14 4.55 1.43
C GLU A 105 17.07 3.78 2.76
#